data_AF-A0A958UY00-F1
#
_entry.id   AF-A0A958UY00-F1
#
_cell.length_a   1.000
_cell.length_b   1.000
_cell.length_c   1.000
_cell.angle_alpha   90.00
_cell.angle_beta   90.00
_cell.angle_gamma   90.00
#
_symmetry.space_group_name_H-M   'P 1'
#
loop_
_entity.id
_entity.type
_entity.pdbx_description
1 polymer ?
#
loop_
_entity_poly.entity_id
_entity_poly.type
_entity_poly.pdbx_seq_one_letter_code
_entity_poly.pdbx_strand_id
1 'polypeptide(L)'
;MNENNNKQAEQAVNDAQQKVTGILGGIKEFLIDLLNIKNDTNIEGTVQSLKDNIAMKGHTAWILVFSIIIASIGLNANSTAVVIGAMLISPLMGPILGVGLSIGTNDIDTLRRSMINLGVMVGLSLLTSFLFFSIPIFQEATSELLARTRPDVRDVFIAFAGGLALIVAISRP
;
A
#
# COMPACT_ATOMS: atom_id res chain seq x y z
N MET A 1 29.53 -20.37 -59.07
CA MET A 1 29.91 -20.50 -57.64
C MET A 1 29.25 -19.46 -56.73
N ASN A 2 28.49 -18.46 -57.22
CA ASN A 2 27.91 -17.38 -56.39
C ASN A 2 26.45 -17.56 -55.92
N GLU A 3 25.65 -18.45 -56.52
CA GLU A 3 24.24 -18.62 -56.11
C GLU A 3 24.04 -19.41 -54.81
N ASN A 4 24.93 -20.35 -54.48
CA ASN A 4 24.82 -21.17 -53.26
C ASN A 4 25.20 -20.39 -51.99
N ASN A 5 26.11 -19.41 -52.09
CA ASN A 5 26.49 -18.58 -50.94
C ASN A 5 25.39 -17.57 -50.57
N ASN A 6 24.58 -17.13 -51.54
CA ASN A 6 23.50 -16.17 -51.30
C ASN A 6 22.29 -16.85 -50.58
N LYS A 7 21.96 -18.09 -50.97
CA LYS A 7 20.90 -18.88 -50.32
C LYS A 7 21.25 -19.29 -48.89
N GLN A 8 22.52 -19.58 -48.61
CA GLN A 8 23.00 -19.88 -47.26
C GLN A 8 22.99 -18.64 -46.35
N ALA A 9 23.30 -17.45 -46.89
CA ALA A 9 23.19 -16.20 -46.15
C ALA A 9 21.72 -15.82 -45.87
N GLU A 10 20.81 -16.01 -46.83
CA GLU A 10 19.37 -15.77 -46.64
C GLU A 10 18.73 -16.75 -45.63
N GLN A 11 19.16 -18.02 -45.60
CA GLN A 11 18.70 -18.99 -44.59
C GLN A 11 19.21 -18.65 -43.19
N ALA A 12 20.48 -18.27 -43.03
CA ALA A 12 21.03 -17.89 -41.74
C ALA A 12 20.37 -16.62 -41.16
N VAL A 13 19.97 -15.67 -42.01
CA VAL A 13 19.24 -14.46 -41.62
C VAL A 13 17.80 -14.79 -41.22
N ASN A 14 17.11 -15.67 -41.97
CA ASN A 14 15.76 -16.10 -41.64
C ASN A 14 15.69 -16.92 -40.34
N ASP A 15 16.66 -17.82 -40.10
CA ASP A 15 16.74 -18.61 -38.86
C ASP A 15 17.05 -17.72 -37.65
N ALA A 16 17.92 -16.72 -37.82
CA ALA A 16 18.21 -15.73 -36.78
C ALA A 16 16.97 -14.86 -36.48
N GLN A 17 16.22 -14.42 -37.50
CA GLN A 17 14.97 -13.70 -37.31
C GLN A 17 13.91 -14.57 -36.63
N GLN A 18 13.72 -15.82 -37.05
CA GLN A 18 12.73 -16.73 -36.47
C GLN A 18 13.02 -17.04 -34.99
N LYS A 19 14.30 -17.19 -34.62
CA LYS A 19 14.74 -17.41 -33.23
C LYS A 19 14.54 -16.17 -32.36
N VAL A 20 14.82 -14.97 -32.90
CA VAL A 20 14.57 -13.70 -32.20
C VAL A 20 13.07 -13.45 -32.01
N THR A 21 12.24 -13.71 -33.03
CA THR A 21 10.78 -13.57 -32.93
C THR A 21 10.17 -14.61 -31.98
N GLY A 22 10.71 -15.83 -31.93
CA GLY A 22 10.30 -16.86 -30.96
C GLY A 22 10.63 -16.50 -29.51
N ILE A 23 11.80 -15.90 -29.26
CA ILE A 23 12.19 -15.41 -27.93
C ILE A 23 11.32 -14.21 -27.52
N LEU A 24 11.07 -13.26 -28.44
CA LEU A 24 10.17 -12.13 -28.21
C LEU A 24 8.73 -12.58 -27.94
N GLY A 25 8.26 -13.62 -28.64
CA GLY A 25 6.96 -14.26 -28.41
C GLY A 25 6.86 -14.88 -27.02
N GLY A 26 7.85 -15.68 -26.63
CA GLY A 26 7.89 -16.32 -25.31
C GLY A 26 8.00 -15.32 -24.15
N ILE A 27 8.73 -14.22 -24.33
CA ILE A 27 8.77 -13.12 -23.35
C ILE A 27 7.41 -12.46 -23.23
N LYS A 28 6.72 -12.20 -24.36
CA LYS A 28 5.39 -11.59 -24.35
C LYS A 28 4.35 -12.49 -23.67
N GLU A 29 4.34 -13.79 -23.94
CA GLU A 29 3.47 -14.75 -23.25
C GLU A 29 3.78 -14.83 -21.76
N PHE A 30 5.06 -14.89 -21.38
CA PHE A 30 5.46 -14.86 -19.98
C PHE A 30 5.01 -13.57 -19.25
N LEU A 31 5.15 -12.40 -19.88
CA LEU A 31 4.66 -11.13 -19.31
C LEU A 31 3.13 -11.10 -19.17
N ILE A 32 2.40 -11.63 -20.17
CA ILE A 32 0.94 -11.68 -20.12
C ILE A 32 0.46 -12.62 -19.02
N ASP A 33 1.10 -13.78 -18.86
CA ASP A 33 0.79 -14.72 -17.79
C ASP A 33 1.13 -14.15 -16.41
N LEU A 34 2.28 -13.46 -16.28
CA LEU A 34 2.67 -12.81 -15.02
C LEU A 34 1.71 -11.66 -14.64
N LEU A 35 1.19 -10.92 -15.62
CA LEU A 35 0.24 -9.84 -15.41
C LEU A 35 -1.21 -10.33 -15.21
N ASN A 36 -1.48 -11.63 -15.43
CA ASN A 36 -2.83 -12.18 -15.31
C ASN A 36 -3.22 -12.41 -13.84
N ILE A 37 -3.77 -11.39 -13.20
CA ILE A 37 -4.17 -11.41 -11.77
C ILE A 37 -5.54 -12.08 -11.54
N LYS A 38 -6.33 -12.25 -12.60
CA LYS A 38 -7.74 -12.62 -12.52
C LYS A 38 -7.98 -14.03 -11.95
N ASN A 39 -7.08 -14.97 -12.22
CA ASN A 39 -7.28 -16.37 -11.87
C ASN A 39 -7.14 -16.67 -10.36
N ASP A 40 -6.45 -15.82 -9.60
CA ASP A 40 -6.14 -16.04 -8.17
C ASP A 40 -6.88 -15.07 -7.23
N THR A 41 -7.88 -14.33 -7.73
CA THR A 41 -8.57 -13.30 -6.94
C THR A 41 -9.74 -13.87 -6.15
N ASN A 42 -9.68 -13.83 -4.81
CA ASN A 42 -10.78 -14.26 -3.93
C ASN A 42 -11.57 -13.05 -3.39
N ILE A 43 -12.65 -12.70 -4.09
CA ILE A 43 -13.47 -11.53 -3.75
C ILE A 43 -14.15 -11.71 -2.38
N GLU A 44 -14.79 -12.86 -2.15
CA GLU A 44 -15.55 -13.11 -0.91
C GLU A 44 -14.65 -13.12 0.32
N GLY A 45 -13.51 -13.82 0.23
CA GLY A 45 -12.49 -13.86 1.27
C GLY A 45 -11.94 -12.47 1.56
N THR A 46 -11.63 -11.68 0.52
CA THR A 46 -11.14 -10.31 0.66
C THR A 46 -12.12 -9.42 1.41
N VAL A 47 -13.40 -9.44 1.02
CA VAL A 47 -14.45 -8.64 1.66
C VAL A 47 -14.61 -9.03 3.13
N GLN A 48 -14.59 -10.32 3.43
CA GLN A 48 -14.71 -10.81 4.80
C GLN A 48 -13.50 -10.40 5.66
N SER A 49 -12.28 -10.60 5.16
CA SER A 49 -11.06 -10.19 5.86
C SER A 49 -11.03 -8.67 6.11
N LEU A 50 -11.44 -7.84 5.15
CA LEU A 50 -11.56 -6.40 5.39
C LEU A 50 -12.58 -6.10 6.49
N LYS A 51 -13.76 -6.73 6.44
CA LYS A 51 -14.82 -6.52 7.45
C LYS A 51 -14.36 -6.90 8.86
N ASP A 52 -13.62 -7.99 9.00
CA ASP A 52 -13.09 -8.46 10.28
C ASP A 52 -12.02 -7.52 10.86
N ASN A 53 -11.29 -6.81 10.00
CA ASN A 53 -10.26 -5.83 10.40
C ASN A 53 -10.83 -4.44 10.75
N ILE A 54 -12.12 -4.17 10.51
CA ILE A 54 -12.76 -2.89 10.86
C ILE A 54 -12.97 -2.77 12.37
N ALA A 55 -13.24 -3.89 13.05
CA ALA A 55 -13.67 -3.87 14.44
C ALA A 55 -12.50 -3.57 15.40
N MET A 56 -12.69 -2.55 16.22
CA MET A 56 -11.79 -2.25 17.33
C MET A 56 -11.86 -3.36 18.38
N LYS A 57 -10.80 -4.17 18.50
CA LYS A 57 -10.56 -5.03 19.66
C LYS A 57 -9.70 -4.28 20.67
N GLY A 58 -9.86 -4.53 21.97
CA GLY A 58 -9.12 -3.81 23.02
C GLY A 58 -7.59 -3.83 22.83
N HIS A 59 -7.04 -4.96 22.38
CA HIS A 59 -5.61 -5.10 22.08
C HIS A 59 -5.14 -4.14 20.96
N THR A 60 -5.98 -3.92 19.94
CA THR A 60 -5.73 -3.00 18.83
C THR A 60 -5.59 -1.55 19.31
N ALA A 61 -6.37 -1.15 20.32
CA ALA A 61 -6.29 0.18 20.93
C ALA A 61 -4.95 0.39 21.65
N TRP A 62 -4.47 -0.63 22.37
CA TRP A 62 -3.15 -0.58 23.01
C TRP A 62 -2.01 -0.47 22.00
N ILE A 63 -2.06 -1.25 20.91
CA ILE A 63 -1.08 -1.16 19.82
C ILE A 63 -1.07 0.25 19.23
N LEU A 64 -2.25 0.86 19.04
CA LEU A 64 -2.36 2.23 18.57
C LEU A 64 -1.70 3.22 19.54
N VAL A 65 -1.98 3.13 20.85
CA VAL A 65 -1.35 4.00 21.86
C VAL A 65 0.17 3.90 21.81
N PHE A 66 0.72 2.68 21.77
CA PHE A 66 2.17 2.48 21.66
C PHE A 66 2.74 3.02 20.34
N SER A 67 2.05 2.80 19.21
CA SER A 67 2.44 3.36 17.90
C SER A 67 2.53 4.88 17.94
N ILE A 68 1.56 5.57 18.56
CA ILE A 68 1.55 7.03 18.66
C ILE A 68 2.65 7.55 19.58
N ILE A 69 2.98 6.85 20.67
CA ILE A 69 4.12 7.21 21.52
C ILE A 69 5.42 7.07 20.72
N ILE A 70 5.61 5.97 20.00
CA ILE A 70 6.81 5.74 19.15
C ILE A 70 6.90 6.82 18.07
N ALA A 71 5.79 7.16 17.41
CA ALA A 71 5.75 8.23 16.41
C ALA A 71 6.12 9.58 17.02
N SER A 72 5.61 9.90 18.21
CA SER A 72 5.88 11.17 18.91
C SER A 72 7.35 11.28 19.32
N ILE A 73 7.95 10.18 19.82
CA ILE A 73 9.39 10.09 20.10
C ILE A 73 10.20 10.24 18.81
N GLY A 74 9.80 9.57 17.73
CA GLY A 74 10.47 9.63 16.42
C GLY A 74 10.47 11.04 15.82
N LEU A 75 9.35 11.76 15.95
CA LEU A 75 9.24 13.17 15.54
C LEU A 75 10.14 14.07 16.38
N ASN A 76 10.15 13.90 17.70
CA ASN A 76 11.02 14.68 18.59
C ASN A 76 12.52 14.37 18.37
N ALA A 77 12.85 13.14 17.99
CA ALA A 77 14.22 12.71 17.69
C ALA A 77 14.65 12.98 16.24
N ASN A 78 13.84 13.69 15.44
CA ASN A 78 14.09 13.97 14.01
C ASN A 78 14.40 12.70 13.18
N SER A 79 13.73 11.58 13.49
CA SER A 79 14.01 10.27 12.88
C SER A 79 12.85 9.77 12.03
N THR A 80 12.95 9.97 10.71
CA THR A 80 11.97 9.49 9.73
C THR A 80 11.79 7.97 9.80
N ALA A 81 12.87 7.22 10.06
CA ALA A 81 12.83 5.77 10.11
C ALA A 81 11.92 5.25 11.25
N VAL A 82 11.99 5.88 12.42
CA VAL A 82 11.14 5.53 13.57
C VAL A 82 9.68 5.90 13.29
N VAL A 83 9.44 7.04 12.66
CA VAL A 83 8.09 7.48 12.28
C VAL A 83 7.46 6.51 11.27
N ILE A 84 8.21 6.07 10.26
CA ILE A 84 7.73 5.06 9.29
C ILE A 84 7.47 3.72 9.99
N GLY A 85 8.35 3.29 10.89
CA GLY A 85 8.14 2.08 11.70
C GLY A 85 6.83 2.12 12.50
N ALA A 86 6.51 3.26 13.09
CA ALA A 86 5.24 3.47 13.79
C ALA A 86 4.02 3.38 12.85
N MET A 87 4.13 3.84 11.59
CA MET A 87 3.07 3.73 10.58
C MET A 87 2.78 2.28 10.21
N LEU A 88 3.80 1.42 10.13
CA LEU A 88 3.66 0.01 9.73
C LEU A 88 2.91 -0.84 10.77
N ILE A 89 3.08 -0.54 12.05
CA ILE A 89 2.42 -1.27 13.14
C ILE A 89 1.04 -0.69 13.49
N SER A 90 0.67 0.45 12.90
CA SER A 90 -0.56 1.14 13.26
C SER A 90 -1.79 0.42 12.70
N PRO A 91 -2.77 0.05 13.56
CA PRO A 91 -3.94 -0.68 13.12
C PRO A 91 -5.02 0.20 12.46
N LEU A 92 -4.73 1.49 12.22
CA LEU A 92 -5.66 2.43 11.56
C LEU A 92 -6.04 2.01 10.13
N MET A 93 -5.22 1.18 9.49
CA MET A 93 -5.46 0.75 8.11
C MET A 93 -6.78 -0.03 7.95
N GLY A 94 -7.19 -0.81 8.96
CA GLY A 94 -8.42 -1.61 8.91
C GLY A 94 -9.68 -0.77 8.69
N PRO A 95 -10.02 0.16 9.58
CA PRO A 95 -11.19 1.04 9.40
C PRO A 95 -11.11 1.91 8.14
N ILE A 96 -9.94 2.39 7.73
CA ILE A 96 -9.77 3.17 6.50
C ILE A 96 -10.15 2.33 5.27
N LEU A 97 -9.67 1.09 5.21
CA LEU A 97 -10.03 0.16 4.13
C LEU A 97 -11.51 -0.23 4.18
N GLY A 98 -12.08 -0.36 5.38
CA GLY A 98 -13.52 -0.57 5.55
C GLY A 98 -14.38 0.54 4.99
N VAL A 99 -13.98 1.81 5.18
CA VAL A 99 -14.64 2.97 4.56
C VAL A 99 -14.54 2.88 3.03
N GLY A 100 -13.34 2.63 2.48
CA GLY A 100 -13.16 2.50 1.03
C GLY A 100 -14.01 1.39 0.41
N LEU A 101 -13.99 0.20 1.04
CA LEU A 101 -14.78 -0.95 0.60
C LEU A 101 -16.27 -0.65 0.65
N SER A 102 -16.76 -0.11 1.76
CA SER A 102 -18.20 0.15 1.95
C SER A 102 -18.74 1.22 1.00
N ILE A 103 -17.94 2.21 0.62
CA ILE A 103 -18.29 3.15 -0.45
C ILE A 103 -18.36 2.42 -1.80
N GLY A 104 -17.38 1.55 -2.09
CA GLY A 104 -17.34 0.78 -3.34
C GLY A 104 -18.47 -0.25 -3.48
N THR A 105 -18.91 -0.85 -2.37
CA THR A 105 -20.00 -1.85 -2.35
C THR A 105 -21.35 -1.29 -1.94
N ASN A 106 -21.44 0.03 -1.67
CA ASN A 106 -22.64 0.71 -1.18
C ASN A 106 -23.24 0.07 0.11
N ASP A 107 -22.38 -0.41 1.02
CA ASP A 107 -22.75 -1.06 2.28
C ASP A 107 -22.75 -0.03 3.43
N ILE A 108 -23.91 0.61 3.65
CA ILE A 108 -24.06 1.71 4.62
C ILE A 108 -23.82 1.25 6.07
N ASP A 109 -24.16 0.01 6.41
CA ASP A 109 -23.94 -0.54 7.74
C ASP A 109 -22.44 -0.66 8.04
N THR A 110 -21.69 -1.21 7.09
CA THR A 110 -20.23 -1.31 7.17
C THR A 110 -19.57 0.07 7.15
N LEU A 111 -20.09 1.01 6.36
CA LEU A 111 -19.60 2.40 6.32
C LEU A 111 -19.72 3.07 7.68
N ARG A 112 -20.90 2.99 8.31
CA ARG A 112 -21.13 3.59 9.63
C ARG A 112 -20.22 2.99 10.70
N ARG A 113 -20.08 1.66 10.72
CA ARG A 113 -19.18 0.96 11.66
C ARG A 113 -17.73 1.40 11.48
N SER A 114 -17.27 1.46 10.23
CA SER A 114 -15.90 1.88 9.88
C SER A 114 -15.63 3.33 10.27
N MET A 115 -16.56 4.24 10.00
CA MET A 115 -16.46 5.65 10.36
C MET A 115 -16.41 5.87 11.86
N ILE A 116 -17.25 5.15 12.64
CA ILE A 116 -17.24 5.25 14.11
C ILE A 116 -15.89 4.75 14.65
N ASN A 117 -15.43 3.57 14.22
CA ASN A 117 -14.14 3.04 14.67
C ASN A 117 -12.98 3.94 14.27
N LEU A 118 -12.96 4.47 13.05
CA LEU A 118 -11.97 5.43 12.59
C LEU A 118 -11.98 6.69 13.46
N GLY A 119 -13.16 7.26 13.74
CA GLY A 119 -13.30 8.42 14.61
C GLY A 119 -12.79 8.18 16.03
N VAL A 120 -13.10 7.02 16.62
CA VAL A 120 -12.60 6.63 17.94
C VAL A 120 -11.08 6.49 17.95
N MET A 121 -10.49 5.85 16.93
CA MET A 121 -9.04 5.69 16.83
C MET A 121 -8.32 7.00 16.60
N VAL A 122 -8.85 7.88 15.73
CA VAL A 122 -8.32 9.23 15.53
C VAL A 122 -8.39 10.01 16.85
N GLY A 123 -9.54 9.99 17.54
CA GLY A 123 -9.70 10.63 18.85
C GLY A 123 -8.69 10.12 19.89
N LEU A 124 -8.53 8.81 20.01
CA LEU A 124 -7.56 8.18 20.91
C LEU A 124 -6.12 8.57 20.55
N SER A 125 -5.79 8.61 19.26
CA SER A 125 -4.45 8.99 18.77
C SER A 125 -4.12 10.45 19.07
N LEU A 126 -5.06 11.36 18.84
CA LEU A 126 -4.92 12.79 19.14
C LEU A 126 -4.78 13.00 20.65
N LEU A 127 -5.61 12.33 21.46
CA LEU A 127 -5.52 12.39 22.91
C LEU A 127 -4.15 11.91 23.40
N THR A 128 -3.67 10.77 22.91
CA THR A 128 -2.37 10.20 23.29
C THR A 128 -1.22 11.13 22.92
N SER A 129 -1.21 11.66 21.70
CA SER A 129 -0.16 12.58 21.24
C SER A 129 -0.21 13.91 22.00
N PHE A 130 -1.41 14.43 22.27
CA PHE A 130 -1.60 15.63 23.08
C PHE A 130 -1.06 15.45 24.50
N LEU A 131 -1.35 14.33 25.16
CA LEU A 131 -0.80 14.02 26.49
C LEU A 131 0.73 13.95 26.46
N PHE A 132 1.32 13.36 25.41
CA PHE A 132 2.77 13.25 25.26
C PHE A 132 3.44 14.62 25.10
N PHE A 133 2.95 15.47 24.20
CA PHE A 133 3.51 16.81 23.95
C PHE A 133 3.16 17.85 25.01
N SER A 134 2.14 17.59 25.84
CA SER A 134 1.81 18.42 27.01
C SER A 134 2.94 18.37 28.06
N ILE A 135 3.79 17.34 28.04
CA ILE A 135 4.98 17.27 28.89
C ILE A 135 6.03 18.25 28.31
N PRO A 136 6.44 19.30 29.06
CA PRO A 136 7.25 20.42 28.54
C PRO A 136 8.70 20.06 28.13
N ILE A 137 9.07 18.78 28.16
CA ILE A 137 10.41 18.29 27.78
C ILE A 137 10.59 18.20 26.24
N PHE A 138 9.52 18.20 25.44
CA PHE A 138 9.55 17.77 24.02
C PHE A 138 9.05 18.82 22.99
N GLN A 139 9.38 20.11 23.18
CA GLN A 139 8.71 21.22 22.46
C GLN A 139 9.47 21.82 21.25
N GLU A 140 10.57 21.21 20.79
CA GLU A 140 11.30 21.77 19.64
C GLU A 140 10.69 21.35 18.30
N ALA A 141 10.28 22.34 17.51
CA ALA A 141 9.76 22.14 16.16
C ALA A 141 10.86 21.55 15.27
N THR A 142 10.69 20.28 14.94
CA THR A 142 11.67 19.50 14.19
C THR A 142 11.41 19.57 12.68
N SER A 143 12.45 19.47 11.85
CA SER A 143 12.33 19.52 10.38
C SER A 143 11.37 18.50 9.79
N GLU A 144 11.30 17.29 10.37
CA GLU A 144 10.35 16.25 9.98
C GLU A 144 8.88 16.66 10.20
N LEU A 145 8.61 17.43 11.24
CA LEU A 145 7.26 17.93 11.53
C LEU A 145 6.81 18.93 10.46
N LEU A 146 7.71 19.83 10.04
CA LEU A 146 7.46 20.81 8.98
C LEU A 146 7.29 20.14 7.61
N ALA A 147 8.08 19.12 7.31
CA ALA A 147 7.99 18.38 6.05
C ALA A 147 6.60 17.74 5.84
N ARG A 148 5.91 17.34 6.92
CA ARG A 148 4.56 16.74 6.85
C ARG A 148 3.42 17.76 6.69
N THR A 149 3.71 19.06 6.69
CA THR A 149 2.70 20.14 6.53
C THR A 149 2.59 20.67 5.10
N ARG A 150 3.47 20.24 4.19
CA ARG A 150 3.56 20.75 2.82
C ARG A 150 3.46 19.61 1.81
N PRO A 151 2.25 19.04 1.60
CA PRO A 151 2.05 18.02 0.58
C PRO A 151 2.29 18.59 -0.81
N ASP A 152 2.86 17.77 -1.69
CA ASP A 152 3.21 18.08 -3.07
C ASP A 152 2.35 17.24 -4.04
N VAL A 153 2.27 17.64 -5.31
CA VAL A 153 1.55 16.88 -6.35
C VAL A 153 2.08 15.44 -6.48
N ARG A 154 3.37 15.23 -6.19
CA ARG A 154 3.99 13.89 -6.17
C ARG A 154 3.34 12.95 -5.15
N ASP A 155 2.90 13.47 -4.00
CA ASP A 155 2.28 12.66 -2.95
C ASP A 155 0.94 12.06 -3.41
N VAL A 156 0.22 12.75 -4.31
CA VAL A 156 -1.04 12.25 -4.89
C VAL A 156 -0.79 11.04 -5.78
N PHE A 157 0.23 11.08 -6.65
CA PHE A 157 0.59 9.94 -7.49
C PHE A 157 1.04 8.75 -6.64
N ILE A 158 1.80 9.00 -5.58
CA ILE A 158 2.23 7.97 -4.63
C ILE A 158 1.02 7.36 -3.92
N ALA A 159 0.09 8.17 -3.42
CA ALA A 159 -1.11 7.69 -2.75
C ALA A 159 -1.99 6.85 -3.69
N PHE A 160 -2.16 7.27 -4.94
CA PHE A 160 -2.92 6.54 -5.94
C PHE A 160 -2.27 5.18 -6.27
N ALA A 161 -0.97 5.18 -6.57
CA ALA A 161 -0.24 3.95 -6.85
C ALA A 161 -0.22 3.00 -5.63
N GLY A 162 -0.06 3.55 -4.42
CA GLY A 162 -0.12 2.80 -3.16
C GLY A 162 -1.48 2.15 -2.91
N GLY A 163 -2.57 2.86 -3.19
CA GLY A 163 -3.94 2.32 -3.10
C GLY A 163 -4.17 1.17 -4.07
N LEU A 164 -3.70 1.30 -5.32
CA LEU A 164 -3.78 0.23 -6.32
C LEU A 164 -2.91 -0.98 -5.94
N ALA A 165 -1.68 -0.75 -5.44
CA ALA A 165 -0.82 -1.82 -4.97
C ALA A 165 -1.45 -2.57 -3.79
N LEU A 166 -2.10 -1.84 -2.88
CA LEU A 166 -2.78 -2.41 -1.72
C LEU A 166 -3.96 -3.30 -2.11
N ILE A 167 -4.81 -2.88 -3.05
CA ILE A 167 -5.93 -3.73 -3.48
C ILE A 167 -5.46 -5.01 -4.16
N VAL A 168 -4.38 -4.95 -4.96
CA VAL A 168 -3.77 -6.13 -5.59
C VAL A 168 -3.14 -7.06 -4.54
N ALA A 169 -2.55 -6.50 -3.48
CA ALA A 169 -1.98 -7.29 -2.39
C ALA A 169 -3.05 -8.01 -1.57
N ILE A 170 -4.17 -7.32 -1.27
CA ILE A 170 -5.22 -7.88 -0.41
C ILE A 170 -6.20 -8.76 -1.19
N SER A 171 -6.32 -8.61 -2.52
CA SER A 171 -7.21 -9.44 -3.34
C SER A 171 -6.84 -10.93 -3.40
N ARG A 172 -5.70 -11.30 -2.79
CA ARG A 172 -5.15 -12.66 -2.67
C ARG A 172 -4.90 -13.01 -1.19
N PRO A 173 -5.96 -13.12 -0.37
CA PRO A 173 -5.84 -13.42 1.05
C PRO A 173 -5.26 -14.82 1.32
#